data_AF-C3KIU4-F1
#
_entry.id   AF-C3KIU4-F1
#
_cell.length_a   1.000
_cell.length_b   1.000
_cell.length_c   1.000
_cell.angle_alpha   90.00
_cell.angle_beta   90.00
_cell.angle_gamma   90.00
#
_symmetry.space_group_name_H-M   'P 1'
#
loop_
_entity.id
_entity.type
_entity.pdbx_description
1 polymer ?
#
loop_
_entity_poly.entity_id
_entity_poly.type
_entity_poly.pdbx_seq_one_letter_code
_entity_poly.pdbx_strand_id
1 'polypeptide(L)'
;MATGELNPNHYPAQRAAKVVQHYLNTQYGSPFRLFGLHDVQSGNAEDVADSGRKYQLEITVQEIISNVRHNYLQHCESLDWIH
;
A
#
# COMPACT_ATOMS: atom_id res chain seq x y z
N MET A 1 -2.45 8.40 24.06
CA MET A 1 -3.07 7.96 22.78
C MET A 1 -3.54 6.52 22.97
N ALA A 2 -4.71 6.17 22.43
CA ALA A 2 -5.34 4.87 22.67
C ALA A 2 -4.47 3.71 22.15
N THR A 3 -4.36 2.66 22.96
CA THR A 3 -3.94 1.31 22.55
C THR A 3 -5.18 0.50 22.16
N GLY A 4 -5.00 -0.56 21.38
CA GLY A 4 -6.09 -1.37 20.86
C GLY A 4 -6.50 -0.93 19.45
N GLU A 5 -7.74 -1.24 19.09
CA GLU A 5 -8.29 -0.97 17.76
C GLU A 5 -8.27 0.53 17.44
N LEU A 6 -7.80 0.86 16.25
CA LEU A 6 -7.69 2.22 15.75
C LEU A 6 -8.85 2.51 14.82
N ASN A 7 -9.47 3.69 14.99
CA ASN A 7 -10.37 4.21 13.97
C ASN A 7 -9.55 4.53 12.70
N PRO A 8 -9.83 3.87 11.54
CA PRO A 8 -9.05 4.05 10.33
C PRO A 8 -9.06 5.48 9.78
N ASN A 9 -10.13 6.23 10.04
CA ASN A 9 -10.29 7.62 9.62
C ASN A 9 -9.67 8.63 10.61
N HIS A 10 -9.14 8.15 11.74
CA HIS A 10 -8.52 9.02 12.73
C HIS A 10 -7.00 9.11 12.56
N TYR A 11 -6.43 10.19 13.07
CA TYR A 11 -5.04 10.55 12.79
C TYR A 11 -4.00 9.48 13.22
N PRO A 12 -4.18 8.62 14.24
CA PRO A 12 -3.17 7.61 14.57
C PRO A 12 -2.97 6.59 13.45
N ALA A 13 -4.05 6.03 12.91
CA ALA A 13 -4.00 5.05 11.82
C ALA A 13 -3.46 5.69 10.53
N GLN A 14 -3.98 6.87 10.18
CA GLN A 14 -3.57 7.62 8.99
C GLN A 14 -2.08 8.01 9.00
N ARG A 15 -1.55 8.43 10.16
CA ARG A 15 -0.13 8.77 10.29
C ARG A 15 0.77 7.54 10.17
N ALA A 16 0.41 6.44 10.83
CA ALA A 16 1.16 5.20 10.73
C ALA A 16 1.15 4.65 9.29
N ALA A 17 0.01 4.73 8.59
CA ALA A 17 -0.09 4.32 7.19
C ALA A 17 0.81 5.17 6.26
N LYS A 18 0.91 6.48 6.50
CA LYS A 18 1.83 7.36 5.75
C LYS A 18 3.30 7.00 5.96
N VAL A 19 3.69 6.55 7.16
CA VAL A 19 5.05 6.05 7.39
C VAL A 19 5.33 4.82 6.51
N VAL A 20 4.37 3.88 6.43
CA VAL A 20 4.47 2.72 5.53
C VAL A 20 4.60 3.17 4.06
N GLN A 21 3.79 4.14 3.63
CA GLN A 21 3.90 4.73 2.29
C GLN A 21 5.31 5.30 2.01
N HIS A 22 5.89 6.04 2.95
CA HIS A 22 7.25 6.59 2.80
C HIS A 22 8.31 5.49 2.72
N TYR A 23 8.17 4.44 3.53
CA TYR A 23 9.05 3.28 3.46
C TYR A 23 8.99 2.60 2.08
N LEU A 24 7.79 2.34 1.56
CA LEU A 24 7.60 1.75 0.24
C LEU A 24 8.22 2.60 -0.87
N ASN A 25 8.05 3.91 -0.82
CA ASN A 25 8.65 4.83 -1.79
C ASN A 25 10.18 4.90 -1.69
N THR A 26 10.74 4.69 -0.51
CA THR A 26 12.20 4.64 -0.33
C THR A 26 12.79 3.33 -0.85
N GLN A 27 12.10 2.21 -0.58
CA GLN A 27 12.60 0.88 -0.94
C GLN A 27 12.34 0.50 -2.41
N TYR A 28 11.20 0.92 -2.96
CA TYR A 28 10.70 0.45 -4.27
C TYR A 28 10.33 1.60 -5.23
N GLY A 29 10.42 2.85 -4.78
CA GLY A 29 10.10 4.02 -5.60
C GLY A 29 11.20 4.34 -6.61
N SER A 30 10.83 5.15 -7.59
CA SER A 30 11.76 5.73 -8.58
C SER A 30 11.15 7.02 -9.14
N PRO A 31 11.87 7.80 -9.95
CA PRO A 31 11.30 9.00 -10.59
C PRO A 31 10.01 8.75 -11.39
N PHE A 32 9.73 7.51 -11.79
CA PHE A 32 8.54 7.12 -12.57
C PHE A 32 7.64 6.10 -11.84
N ARG A 33 7.89 5.84 -10.56
CA ARG A 33 7.11 4.91 -9.74
C ARG A 33 6.93 5.49 -8.35
N LEU A 34 5.70 5.83 -8.00
CA LEU A 34 5.36 6.38 -6.69
C LEU A 34 4.12 5.70 -6.14
N PHE A 35 4.20 5.22 -4.91
CA PHE A 35 3.08 4.65 -4.16
C PHE A 35 2.36 5.73 -3.36
N GLY A 36 1.07 5.89 -3.64
CA GLY A 36 0.09 6.64 -2.87
C GLY A 36 -0.64 5.74 -1.88
N LEU A 37 -0.87 6.22 -0.65
CA LEU A 37 -1.84 5.60 0.24
C LEU A 37 -3.24 5.82 -0.33
N HIS A 38 -3.97 4.74 -0.64
CA HIS A 38 -5.34 4.81 -1.15
C HIS A 38 -6.34 4.77 0.01
N ASP A 39 -6.23 3.76 0.89
CA ASP A 39 -7.16 3.58 2.00
C ASP A 39 -6.51 2.86 3.18
N VAL A 40 -7.04 3.11 4.38
CA VAL A 40 -6.72 2.37 5.61
C VAL A 40 -7.98 1.61 6.01
N GLN A 41 -7.92 0.29 5.95
CA GLN A 41 -9.09 -0.56 6.17
C GLN A 41 -9.28 -0.85 7.66
N SER A 42 -8.18 -1.19 8.34
CA SER A 42 -8.20 -1.50 9.76
C SER A 42 -6.84 -1.20 10.39
N GLY A 43 -6.80 -1.11 11.72
CA GLY A 43 -5.55 -0.91 12.43
C GLY A 43 -5.64 -1.21 13.92
N ASN A 44 -4.51 -1.57 14.50
CA ASN A 44 -4.34 -1.80 15.92
C ASN A 44 -3.02 -1.19 16.40
N ALA A 45 -3.03 -0.61 17.61
CA ALA A 45 -1.83 -0.12 18.27
C ALA A 45 -1.57 -0.89 19.56
N GLU A 46 -0.38 -1.48 19.65
CA GLU A 46 0.11 -2.20 20.82
C GLU A 46 1.22 -1.40 21.47
N ASP A 47 1.19 -1.31 22.80
CA ASP A 47 2.35 -0.83 23.55
C ASP A 47 3.33 -2.00 23.71
N VAL A 48 4.59 -1.77 23.36
CA VAL A 48 5.64 -2.79 23.35
C VAL A 48 6.75 -2.33 24.28
N ALA A 49 6.45 -2.32 25.59
CA ALA A 49 7.37 -2.04 26.69
C ALA A 49 8.49 -1.03 26.32
N ASP A 50 9.76 -1.43 26.41
CA ASP A 50 10.93 -0.56 26.18
C ASP A 50 11.17 -0.21 24.70
N SER A 51 10.41 -0.78 23.76
CA SER A 51 10.57 -0.58 22.31
C SER A 51 9.58 0.43 21.71
N GLY A 52 8.70 0.99 22.54
CA GLY A 52 7.71 1.98 22.11
C GLY A 52 6.42 1.33 21.63
N ARG A 53 5.84 1.83 20.53
CA ARG A 53 4.53 1.39 20.03
C ARG A 53 4.61 0.69 18.70
N LYS A 54 3.93 -0.45 18.59
CA LYS A 54 3.77 -1.18 17.34
C LYS A 54 2.39 -0.88 16.75
N TYR A 55 2.39 -0.54 15.47
CA TYR A 55 1.17 -0.36 14.69
C TYR A 55 1.04 -1.51 13.71
N GLN A 56 -0.09 -2.19 13.74
CA GLN A 56 -0.47 -3.21 12.78
C GLN A 56 -1.61 -2.61 11.94
N LEU A 57 -1.43 -2.55 10.62
CA LEU A 57 -2.37 -1.87 9.73
C LEU A 57 -2.70 -2.76 8.54
N GLU A 58 -3.94 -2.69 8.11
CA GLU A 58 -4.39 -3.19 6.82
C GLU A 58 -4.64 -1.97 5.92
N ILE A 59 -3.86 -1.87 4.83
CA ILE A 59 -3.87 -0.69 3.96
C ILE A 59 -3.90 -1.10 2.50
N THR A 60 -4.54 -0.26 1.69
CA THR A 60 -4.40 -0.32 0.23
C THR A 60 -3.48 0.80 -0.22
N VAL A 61 -2.49 0.45 -1.04
CA VAL A 61 -1.62 1.40 -1.73
C VAL A 61 -1.78 1.24 -3.23
N GLN A 62 -1.66 2.35 -3.95
CA GLN A 62 -1.74 2.38 -5.41
C GLN A 62 -0.52 3.08 -5.98
N GLU A 63 -0.04 2.63 -7.13
CA GLU A 63 0.97 3.36 -7.88
C GLU A 63 0.29 4.52 -8.64
N ILE A 64 0.83 5.74 -8.55
CA ILE A 64 0.14 6.96 -9.00
C ILE A 64 0.84 7.74 -10.11
N ILE A 65 2.02 7.33 -10.57
CA ILE A 65 2.79 8.06 -11.61
C ILE A 65 2.95 7.25 -12.89
N SER A 66 3.06 5.92 -12.82
CA SER A 66 3.43 5.12 -13.97
C SER A 66 2.31 5.14 -15.02
N ASN A 67 2.68 5.58 -16.22
CA ASN A 67 1.81 5.54 -17.39
C ASN A 67 1.88 4.16 -18.05
N VAL A 68 1.93 3.08 -17.25
CA VAL A 68 1.80 1.74 -17.79
C VAL A 68 0.34 1.58 -18.19
N ARG A 69 -0.01 2.08 -19.39
CA ARG A 69 -1.13 1.51 -20.13
C ARG A 69 -0.93 0.01 -20.07
N HIS A 70 -1.88 -0.70 -19.48
CA HIS A 70 -2.02 -2.13 -19.67
C HIS A 70 -2.27 -2.36 -21.17
N ASN A 71 -1.21 -2.36 -21.97
CA ASN A 71 -1.20 -2.89 -23.33
C ASN A 71 -1.00 -4.41 -23.25
N TYR A 72 -1.86 -5.07 -22.49
CA TYR A 72 -2.01 -6.51 -22.55
C TYR A 72 -3.44 -6.78 -23.01
N LEU A 73 -3.53 -7.43 -24.18
CA LEU A 73 -4.71 -8.06 -24.80
C LEU A 73 -5.56 -7.24 -25.79
N GLN A 74 -4.99 -6.94 -26.97
CA GLN A 74 -5.75 -6.88 -28.23
C GLN A 74 -5.16 -7.76 -29.36
N HIS A 75 -4.43 -8.83 -29.02
CA HIS A 75 -4.06 -9.86 -29.99
C HIS A 75 -4.17 -11.25 -29.34
N CYS A 76 -5.41 -11.71 -29.19
CA CYS A 76 -5.69 -13.15 -29.27
C CYS A 76 -5.87 -13.46 -30.76
N GLU A 77 -4.77 -13.69 -31.49
CA GLU A 77 -4.89 -14.44 -32.74
C GLU A 77 -4.76 -15.93 -32.42
N SER A 78 -5.82 -16.63 -32.78
CA SER A 78 -5.92 -18.07 -32.92
C SER A 78 -4.68 -18.64 -33.60
N LEU A 79 -3.81 -19.31 -32.85
CA LEU A 79 -2.90 -20.27 -33.43
C LEU A 79 -3.57 -21.64 -33.33
N ASP A 80 -4.30 -21.93 -34.40
CA ASP A 80 -4.70 -23.27 -34.80
C ASP A 80 -3.48 -24.19 -34.72
N TRP A 81 -3.57 -25.19 -33.85
CA TRP A 81 -2.63 -26.30 -33.80
C TRP A 81 -2.83 -27.17 -35.05
N ILE A 82 -2.01 -26.93 -36.07
CA ILE A 82 -1.73 -27.90 -37.13
C ILE A 82 -0.45 -28.64 -36.74
N HIS A 83 -0.58 -29.93 -36.39
CA HIS A 83 0.04 -31.11 -37.01
C HIS A 83 -0.36 -32.35 -36.22
#